data_AF-A0A950NMZ2-F1
#
_entry.id   AF-A0A950NMZ2-F1
#
_cell.length_a   1.000
_cell.length_b   1.000
_cell.length_c   1.000
_cell.angle_alpha   90.00
_cell.angle_beta   90.00
_cell.angle_gamma   90.00
#
_symmetry.space_group_name_H-M   'P 1'
#
loop_
_entity.id
_entity.type
_entity.pdbx_description
1 polymer ?
#
loop_
_entity_poly.entity_id
_entity_poly.type
_entity_poly.pdbx_seq_one_letter_code
_entity_poly.pdbx_strand_id
1 'polypeptide(L)'
;MMRTTAPSAREERSRAGVLEVAGLALLAYVPFLLSDRGLISSDTKQYLYINPGRFLARALYMWDPHVGAGTVPHQQIGYLFPMGPFYWLMAEVGVPTWVAQRIWLGTIS
;
A
#
# COMPACT_ATOMS: atom_id res chain seq x y z
N MET A 1 46.94 20.08 -0.02
CA MET A 1 46.97 19.03 -1.07
C MET A 1 45.64 18.27 -0.99
N MET A 2 44.67 18.55 -1.86
CA MET A 2 43.32 17.98 -1.78
C MET A 2 43.11 17.06 -3.00
N ARG A 3 43.12 15.74 -2.78
CA ARG A 3 42.81 14.75 -3.82
C ARG A 3 41.30 14.72 -4.00
N THR A 4 40.78 15.37 -5.03
CA THR A 4 39.47 15.05 -5.59
C THR A 4 39.63 13.72 -6.32
N THR A 5 39.24 12.62 -5.68
CA THR A 5 39.11 11.34 -6.38
C THR A 5 37.94 11.47 -7.35
N ALA A 6 38.21 11.39 -8.65
CA ALA A 6 37.16 11.32 -9.67
C ALA A 6 36.30 10.07 -9.41
N PRO A 7 34.96 10.16 -9.54
CA PRO A 7 34.08 9.03 -9.33
C PRO A 7 34.46 7.89 -10.28
N SER A 8 34.42 6.66 -9.77
CA SER A 8 34.70 5.47 -10.58
C SER A 8 33.53 5.19 -11.53
N ALA A 9 33.80 4.60 -12.70
CA ALA A 9 32.76 4.25 -13.69
C ALA A 9 31.63 3.36 -13.12
N ARG A 10 31.89 2.62 -12.03
CA ARG A 10 30.88 1.84 -11.30
C ARG A 10 29.93 2.74 -10.50
N GLU A 11 30.44 3.79 -9.86
CA GLU A 11 29.63 4.78 -9.14
C GLU A 11 28.77 5.59 -10.09
N GLU A 12 29.31 6.00 -11.24
CA GLU A 12 28.53 6.71 -12.28
C GLU A 12 27.41 5.83 -12.83
N ARG A 13 27.70 4.56 -13.16
CA ARG A 13 26.68 3.60 -13.64
C ARG A 13 25.63 3.29 -12.57
N SER A 14 26.02 3.22 -11.30
CA SER A 14 25.09 3.04 -10.18
C SER A 14 24.20 4.27 -9.97
N ARG A 15 24.74 5.48 -10.09
CA ARG A 15 23.97 6.73 -10.01
C ARG A 15 22.98 6.84 -11.15
N ALA A 16 23.40 6.53 -12.38
CA ALA A 16 22.52 6.49 -13.54
C ALA A 16 21.34 5.53 -13.31
N GLY A 17 21.60 4.31 -12.83
CA GLY A 17 20.54 3.34 -12.51
C GLY A 17 19.58 3.81 -11.41
N VAL A 18 20.07 4.47 -10.36
CA VAL A 18 19.20 5.04 -9.31
C VAL A 18 18.32 6.17 -9.86
N LEU A 19 18.87 7.03 -10.72
CA LEU A 19 18.11 8.11 -11.34
C LEU A 19 17.04 7.59 -12.29
N GLU A 20 17.34 6.53 -13.06
CA GLU A 20 16.37 5.86 -13.93
C GLU A 20 15.22 5.26 -13.11
N VAL A 21 15.54 4.49 -12.06
CA VAL A 21 14.52 3.90 -11.17
C VAL A 21 13.69 4.97 -10.48
N ALA A 22 14.32 6.05 -10.00
CA ALA A 22 13.62 7.18 -9.39
C ALA A 22 12.71 7.88 -10.41
N GLY A 23 13.18 8.07 -11.65
CA GLY A 23 12.39 8.64 -12.74
C GLY A 23 11.14 7.80 -13.04
N LEU A 24 11.30 6.48 -13.14
CA LEU A 24 10.19 5.55 -13.34
C LEU A 24 9.22 5.54 -12.16
N ALA A 25 9.73 5.54 -10.92
CA ALA A 25 8.89 5.59 -9.73
C ALA A 25 8.09 6.90 -9.67
N LEU A 26 8.70 8.05 -9.98
CA LEU A 26 8.00 9.32 -10.04
C LEU A 26 6.90 9.31 -11.11
N LEU A 27 7.21 8.79 -12.30
CA LEU A 27 6.22 8.69 -13.39
C LEU A 27 5.06 7.76 -13.04
N ALA A 28 5.30 6.68 -12.30
CA ALA A 28 4.24 5.75 -11.89
C ALA A 28 3.37 6.30 -10.74
N TYR A 29 4.00 6.83 -9.69
CA TYR A 29 3.28 7.21 -8.46
C TYR A 29 2.69 8.61 -8.48
N VAL A 30 3.35 9.60 -9.11
CA VAL A 30 2.91 10.99 -9.04
C VAL A 30 1.55 11.20 -9.71
N PRO A 31 1.30 10.79 -10.97
CA PRO A 31 -0.02 10.93 -11.57
C PRO A 31 -1.09 10.18 -10.78
N PHE A 32 -0.73 9.00 -10.29
CA PHE A 32 -1.66 8.12 -9.57
C PHE A 32 -2.08 8.68 -8.20
N LEU A 33 -1.18 9.35 -7.48
CA LEU A 33 -1.49 10.07 -6.24
C LEU A 33 -2.30 11.36 -6.49
N LEU A 34 -2.20 11.94 -7.69
CA LEU A 34 -2.94 13.14 -8.06
C LEU A 34 -4.35 12.83 -8.60
N SER A 35 -4.63 11.59 -8.97
CA SER A 35 -5.95 11.14 -9.43
C SER A 35 -6.98 11.10 -8.29
N ASP A 36 -8.07 11.85 -8.45
CA ASP A 36 -9.23 11.89 -7.54
C ASP A 36 -8.86 12.02 -6.06
N ARG A 37 -8.10 13.08 -5.75
CA ARG A 37 -7.58 13.34 -4.40
C ARG A 37 -8.70 13.44 -3.37
N GLY A 38 -8.49 12.79 -2.23
CA GLY A 38 -9.46 12.79 -1.13
C GLY A 38 -10.60 11.78 -1.31
N LEU A 39 -10.69 11.12 -2.46
CA LEU A 39 -11.69 10.08 -2.72
C LEU A 39 -11.07 8.69 -2.60
N ILE A 40 -11.81 7.79 -1.96
CA ILE A 40 -11.45 6.38 -1.85
C ILE A 40 -12.04 5.68 -3.08
N SER A 41 -11.22 4.90 -3.79
CA SER A 41 -11.69 4.12 -4.92
C SER A 41 -12.64 3.02 -4.45
N SER A 42 -13.75 2.85 -5.17
CA SER A 42 -14.69 1.75 -4.91
C SER A 42 -13.97 0.42 -5.09
N ASP A 43 -14.10 -0.46 -4.10
CA ASP A 43 -13.55 -1.80 -4.09
C ASP A 43 -14.52 -2.76 -3.39
N THR A 44 -14.36 -4.05 -3.64
CA THR A 44 -15.24 -5.10 -3.15
C THR A 44 -15.15 -5.35 -1.64
N LYS A 45 -14.10 -4.87 -0.95
CA LYS A 45 -13.92 -5.06 0.51
C LYS A 45 -13.80 -3.74 1.26
N GLN A 46 -14.85 -2.93 1.21
CA GLN A 46 -14.89 -1.64 1.90
C GLN A 46 -14.58 -1.70 3.41
N TYR A 47 -14.96 -2.80 4.09
CA TYR A 47 -14.69 -2.98 5.51
C TYR A 47 -13.20 -2.92 5.88
N LEU A 48 -12.32 -3.31 4.95
CA LEU A 48 -10.87 -3.24 5.13
C LEU A 48 -10.38 -1.80 5.27
N TYR A 49 -10.96 -0.87 4.51
CA TYR A 49 -10.54 0.53 4.47
C TYR A 49 -11.16 1.37 5.59
N ILE A 50 -12.34 0.97 6.08
CA ILE A 50 -13.08 1.70 7.13
C ILE A 50 -12.49 1.40 8.50
N ASN A 51 -12.24 0.12 8.81
CA ASN A 51 -11.65 -0.28 10.09
C ASN A 51 -10.83 -1.58 9.90
N PRO A 52 -9.57 -1.47 9.44
CA PRO A 52 -8.73 -2.63 9.16
C PRO A 52 -8.49 -3.48 10.42
N GLY A 53 -8.31 -2.88 11.60
CA GLY A 53 -8.09 -3.62 12.84
C GLY A 53 -9.27 -4.51 13.22
N ARG A 54 -10.49 -3.98 13.18
CA ARG A 54 -11.71 -4.77 13.43
C ARG A 54 -11.92 -5.84 12.36
N PHE A 55 -11.64 -5.52 11.09
CA PHE A 55 -11.72 -6.49 10.02
C PHE A 55 -10.76 -7.68 10.24
N LEU A 56 -9.49 -7.41 10.58
CA LEU A 56 -8.50 -8.45 10.83
C LEU A 56 -8.85 -9.30 12.06
N ALA A 57 -9.31 -8.68 13.14
CA ALA A 57 -9.74 -9.41 14.33
C ALA A 57 -10.88 -10.41 14.03
N ARG A 58 -11.79 -10.07 13.11
CA ARG A 58 -12.88 -10.97 12.68
C ARG A 58 -12.40 -12.07 11.75
N ALA A 59 -11.47 -11.76 10.84
CA ALA A 59 -10.95 -12.70 9.86
C ALA A 59 -10.22 -13.91 10.49
N LEU A 60 -9.90 -13.87 11.79
CA LEU A 60 -9.32 -14.98 12.55
C LEU A 60 -10.34 -16.06 12.96
N TYR A 61 -11.63 -15.78 12.85
CA TYR A 61 -12.70 -16.70 13.26
C TYR A 61 -13.47 -17.23 12.06
N MET A 62 -13.87 -18.51 12.14
CA MET A 62 -14.64 -19.16 11.08
C MET A 62 -16.10 -18.69 11.03
N TRP A 63 -16.65 -18.20 12.14
CA TRP A 63 -18.03 -17.72 12.22
C TRP A 63 -18.05 -16.22 12.47
N ASP A 64 -18.73 -15.47 11.60
CA ASP A 64 -18.97 -14.03 11.79
C ASP A 64 -20.46 -13.78 12.09
N PRO A 65 -20.82 -13.38 13.32
CA PRO A 65 -22.21 -13.07 13.68
C PRO A 65 -22.68 -11.70 13.18
N HIS A 66 -21.81 -10.86 12.59
CA HIS A 66 -22.13 -9.47 12.24
C HIS A 66 -22.66 -9.28 10.81
N VAL A 67 -22.86 -10.37 10.07
CA VAL A 67 -23.35 -10.35 8.69
C VAL A 67 -24.63 -11.15 8.60
N GLY A 68 -25.74 -10.49 8.26
CA GLY A 68 -27.06 -11.13 8.21
C GLY A 68 -27.46 -11.73 9.57
N ALA A 69 -27.86 -13.00 9.58
CA ALA A 69 -28.11 -13.78 10.80
C ALA A 69 -26.87 -14.59 11.27
N GLY A 70 -25.70 -14.26 10.74
CA GLY A 70 -24.45 -14.99 10.92
C GLY A 70 -24.02 -15.75 9.67
N THR A 71 -22.72 -15.82 9.42
CA THR A 71 -22.18 -16.46 8.22
C THR A 71 -20.78 -17.04 8.44
N VAL A 72 -20.38 -17.96 7.56
CA VAL A 72 -18.99 -18.43 7.43
C VAL A 72 -18.34 -17.67 6.27
N PRO A 73 -17.47 -16.68 6.53
CA PRO A 73 -16.83 -15.91 5.47
C PRO A 73 -15.84 -16.79 4.68
N HIS A 74 -15.97 -16.80 3.36
CA HIS A 74 -15.15 -17.64 2.46
C HIS A 74 -14.05 -16.86 1.70
N GLN A 75 -13.87 -15.56 1.98
CA GLN A 75 -12.90 -14.71 1.28
C GLN A 75 -12.13 -13.73 2.18
N GLN A 76 -12.32 -13.77 3.50
CA GLN A 76 -11.68 -12.80 4.39
C GLN A 76 -10.24 -13.20 4.77
N ILE A 77 -9.95 -14.49 4.84
CA ILE A 77 -8.64 -15.01 5.28
C ILE A 77 -7.48 -14.51 4.41
N GLY A 78 -7.71 -14.32 3.10
CA GLY A 78 -6.69 -13.82 2.17
C GLY A 78 -6.23 -12.39 2.43
N TYR A 79 -6.94 -11.64 3.27
CA TYR A 79 -6.55 -10.29 3.65
C TYR A 79 -5.69 -10.25 4.91
N LEU A 80 -5.51 -11.35 5.64
CA LEU A 80 -4.61 -11.39 6.81
C LEU A 80 -3.16 -11.07 6.45
N PHE A 81 -2.76 -11.34 5.20
CA PHE A 81 -1.45 -10.96 4.68
C PHE A 81 -1.47 -10.90 3.15
N PRO A 82 -0.79 -9.92 2.50
CA PRO A 82 -0.10 -8.78 3.10
C PRO A 82 -1.00 -7.54 3.27
N MET A 83 -2.18 -7.54 2.63
CA MET A 83 -3.01 -6.34 2.46
C MET A 83 -3.54 -5.79 3.80
N GLY A 84 -4.03 -6.67 4.68
CA GLY A 84 -4.53 -6.30 6.00
C GLY A 84 -3.51 -5.58 6.87
N PRO A 85 -2.34 -6.18 7.15
CA PRO A 85 -1.29 -5.53 7.92
C PRO A 85 -0.86 -4.19 7.35
N PHE A 86 -0.81 -4.05 6.02
CA PHE A 86 -0.52 -2.77 5.37
C PHE A 86 -1.57 -1.70 5.73
N TYR A 87 -2.86 -1.97 5.52
CA TYR A 87 -3.90 -0.97 5.82
C TYR A 87 -4.05 -0.71 7.31
N TRP A 88 -3.84 -1.72 8.15
CA TRP A 88 -3.81 -1.56 9.60
C TRP A 88 -2.69 -0.61 10.03
N LEU A 89 -1.46 -0.83 9.55
CA LEU A 89 -0.33 0.04 9.84
C LEU A 89 -0.57 1.47 9.36
N MET A 90 -1.05 1.64 8.12
CA MET A 90 -1.35 2.97 7.57
C MET A 90 -2.42 3.71 8.38
N ALA A 91 -3.45 3.00 8.85
CA ALA A 91 -4.47 3.57 9.72
C ALA A 91 -3.88 3.98 11.09
N GLU A 92 -3.02 3.15 11.69
CA GLU A 92 -2.39 3.41 12.99
C GLU A 92 -1.46 4.64 12.95
N VAL A 93 -0.70 4.82 11.87
CA VAL A 93 0.15 6.00 11.68
C VAL A 93 -0.62 7.24 11.18
N GLY A 94 -1.94 7.15 11.02
CA GLY A 94 -2.81 8.26 10.63
C GLY A 94 -2.73 8.66 9.15
N VAL A 95 -2.26 7.78 8.27
CA VAL A 95 -2.21 8.04 6.83
C VAL A 95 -3.65 8.04 6.28
N PRO A 96 -4.06 9.06 5.51
CA PRO A 96 -5.39 9.08 4.90
C PRO A 96 -5.61 7.86 4.02
N THR A 97 -6.77 7.20 4.16
CA THR A 97 -7.09 5.94 3.47
C THR A 97 -6.91 6.01 1.95
N TRP A 98 -7.27 7.12 1.32
CA TRP A 98 -7.08 7.30 -0.13
C TRP A 98 -5.59 7.26 -0.52
N VAL A 99 -4.69 7.82 0.30
CA VAL A 99 -3.24 7.76 0.06
C VAL A 99 -2.73 6.34 0.21
N ALA A 100 -3.11 5.65 1.29
CA ALA A 100 -2.75 4.25 1.51
C ALA A 100 -3.19 3.37 0.33
N GLN A 101 -4.40 3.60 -0.20
CA GLN A 101 -4.92 2.88 -1.36
C GLN A 101 -4.10 3.12 -2.63
N ARG A 102 -3.68 4.37 -2.89
CA ARG A 102 -2.82 4.69 -4.05
C ARG A 102 -1.42 4.11 -3.91
N ILE A 103 -0.83 4.14 -2.71
CA ILE A 103 0.48 3.51 -2.46
C ILE A 103 0.40 2.01 -2.71
N TRP A 104 -0.62 1.34 -2.14
CA TRP A 104 -0.82 -0.09 -2.32
C TRP A 104 -0.96 -0.43 -3.80
N LEU A 105 -1.92 0.19 -4.47
CA LEU A 105 -2.20 -0.07 -5.88
C LEU A 105 -0.99 0.25 -6.77
N GLY A 106 -0.26 1.35 -6.53
CA GLY A 106 0.96 1.69 -7.26
C GLY A 106 2.14 0.73 -7.02
N THR A 107 2.10 -0.05 -5.93
CA THR A 107 3.12 -1.06 -5.63
C THR A 107 2.85 -2.38 -6.35
N ILE A 108 1.58 -2.71 -6.57
CA ILE A 108 1.16 -4.00 -7.13
C ILE A 108 0.77 -3.96 -8.61
N SER A 109 0.60 -2.76 -9.18
CA SER A 109 0.26 -2.53 -10.60
C SER A 109 1.52 -2.32 -11.42
#